data_AF-A0AAJ7PB45-F1
#
_entry.id   AF-A0AAJ7PB45-F1
#
_cell.length_a   1.000
_cell.length_b   1.000
_cell.length_c   1.000
_cell.angle_alpha   90.00
_cell.angle_beta   90.00
_cell.angle_gamma   90.00
#
_symmetry.space_group_name_H-M   'P 1'
#
loop_
_entity.id
_entity.type
_entity.pdbx_description
1 polymer ?
#
loop_
_entity_poly.entity_id
_entity_poly.type
_entity_poly.pdbx_seq_one_letter_code
_entity_poly.pdbx_strand_id
1 'polypeptide(L)'
;MEGVNIHSMCLEPKIAASRDKYLNMPPADRRTHYKCGKKYVVLEDLTDWPSYARQHRCGKKVETKWSADSLLNRKICIFEGDITTLEIDGIVNAANNRLLGGGGVDGAIHKAAGPQLLEECAALNGCATGDAKATGGYKLPAKYIIHTVGPIGENESKLHGCYLTCLETAKALRMRHIAFPCISTGVYGYPNKNAAHVALSTTREWLEKEENAKQVDRIIFCLFLPVDVKHYKELLNTYFPLE
;
A
#
# COMPACT_ATOMS: atom_id res chain seq x y z
N MET A 1 -1.89 18.00 16.90
CA MET A 1 -2.89 17.10 16.28
C MET A 1 -3.62 17.91 15.21
N GLU A 2 -2.99 18.09 14.06
CA GLU A 2 -3.68 18.61 12.88
C GLU A 2 -4.30 17.40 12.19
N GLY A 3 -5.62 17.45 12.02
CA GLY A 3 -6.39 16.35 11.46
C GLY A 3 -5.93 16.00 10.06
N VAL A 4 -5.98 14.71 9.74
CA VAL A 4 -5.85 14.19 8.37
C VAL A 4 -6.77 15.03 7.49
N ASN A 5 -6.17 15.78 6.58
CA ASN A 5 -6.89 16.69 5.71
C ASN A 5 -7.61 15.87 4.63
N ILE A 6 -8.75 15.28 5.00
CA ILE A 6 -9.75 14.74 4.08
C ILE A 6 -10.47 15.87 3.35
N HIS A 7 -9.76 16.91 2.88
CA HIS A 7 -10.26 17.79 1.85
C HIS A 7 -10.41 16.99 0.56
N SER A 8 -11.52 16.24 0.51
CA SER A 8 -12.48 16.33 -0.57
C SER A 8 -12.72 17.81 -0.88
N MET A 9 -11.80 18.43 -1.61
CA MET A 9 -12.22 19.41 -2.60
C MET A 9 -13.28 18.67 -3.42
N CYS A 10 -14.51 19.20 -3.46
CA CYS A 10 -15.60 18.61 -4.23
C CYS A 10 -15.07 18.25 -5.61
N LEU A 11 -14.80 16.96 -5.84
CA LEU A 11 -14.42 16.46 -7.15
C LEU A 11 -15.53 16.91 -8.10
N GLU A 12 -15.14 17.35 -9.30
CA GLU A 12 -16.13 17.71 -10.29
C GLU A 12 -17.15 16.56 -10.43
N PRO A 13 -18.47 16.84 -10.48
CA PRO A 13 -19.49 15.80 -10.42
C PRO A 13 -19.30 14.66 -11.43
N LYS A 14 -18.72 14.96 -12.60
CA LYS A 14 -18.38 13.97 -13.63
C LYS A 14 -17.28 13.00 -13.20
N ILE A 15 -16.23 13.50 -12.54
CA ILE A 15 -15.11 12.68 -12.05
C ILE A 15 -15.61 11.78 -10.91
N ALA A 16 -16.38 12.35 -9.98
CA ALA A 16 -16.99 11.58 -8.89
C ALA A 16 -17.91 10.47 -9.44
N ALA A 17 -18.78 10.77 -10.41
CA ALA A 17 -19.64 9.76 -11.02
C ALA A 17 -18.86 8.65 -11.74
N SER A 18 -17.75 8.98 -12.40
CA SER A 18 -16.86 8.01 -13.06
C SER A 18 -16.26 7.03 -12.05
N ARG A 19 -15.75 7.55 -10.92
CA ARG A 19 -15.24 6.74 -9.81
C ARG A 19 -16.33 5.87 -9.19
N ASP A 20 -17.46 6.49 -8.83
CA ASP A 20 -18.54 5.84 -8.09
C ASP A 20 -19.20 4.72 -8.91
N LYS A 21 -19.17 4.82 -10.25
CA LYS A 21 -19.56 3.72 -11.15
C LYS A 21 -18.79 2.43 -10.87
N TYR A 22 -17.48 2.49 -10.66
CA TYR A 22 -16.67 1.30 -10.39
C TYR A 22 -16.79 0.85 -8.94
N LEU A 23 -16.89 1.79 -7.99
CA LEU A 23 -16.99 1.47 -6.55
C LEU A 23 -18.31 0.78 -6.20
N ASN A 24 -19.41 1.18 -6.83
CA ASN A 24 -20.74 0.62 -6.58
C ASN A 24 -21.04 -0.63 -7.43
N MET A 25 -20.09 -1.06 -8.27
CA MET A 25 -20.26 -2.23 -9.12
C MET A 25 -20.13 -3.53 -8.30
N PRO A 26 -21.04 -4.51 -8.48
CA PRO A 26 -20.91 -5.82 -7.85
C PRO A 26 -19.56 -6.48 -8.17
N PRO A 27 -18.94 -7.22 -7.24
CA PRO A 27 -17.62 -7.80 -7.46
C PRO A 27 -17.51 -8.67 -8.72
N ALA A 28 -18.54 -9.46 -9.04
CA ALA A 28 -18.57 -10.30 -10.23
C ALA A 28 -18.50 -9.48 -11.54
N ASP A 29 -19.23 -8.37 -11.60
CA ASP A 29 -19.22 -7.46 -12.75
C ASP A 29 -17.89 -6.71 -12.83
N ARG A 30 -17.36 -6.26 -11.69
CA ARG A 30 -16.09 -5.52 -11.62
C ARG A 30 -14.93 -6.36 -12.18
N ARG A 31 -14.91 -7.67 -11.89
CA ARG A 31 -13.93 -8.62 -12.43
C ARG A 31 -13.91 -8.67 -13.97
N THR A 32 -15.02 -8.39 -14.65
CA THR A 32 -15.07 -8.33 -16.13
C THR A 32 -14.32 -7.12 -16.70
N HIS A 33 -14.06 -6.10 -15.87
CA HIS A 33 -13.37 -4.87 -16.27
C HIS A 33 -11.89 -4.86 -15.89
N TYR A 34 -11.40 -5.84 -15.13
CA TYR A 34 -10.02 -5.87 -14.66
C TYR A 34 -9.04 -5.90 -15.83
N LYS A 35 -8.08 -4.97 -15.82
CA LYS A 35 -7.07 -4.90 -16.88
C LYS A 35 -6.14 -6.12 -16.90
N CYS A 36 -5.93 -6.76 -15.75
CA CYS A 36 -5.15 -8.00 -15.63
C CYS A 36 -5.92 -9.26 -16.08
N GLY A 37 -7.19 -9.15 -16.48
CA GLY A 37 -8.03 -10.27 -16.86
C GLY A 37 -8.20 -11.26 -15.70
N LYS A 38 -7.96 -12.55 -15.93
CA LYS A 38 -8.06 -13.61 -14.90
C LYS A 38 -6.84 -13.76 -14.00
N LYS A 39 -5.83 -12.88 -14.12
CA LYS A 39 -4.58 -12.96 -13.35
C LYS A 39 -4.66 -12.24 -12.00
N TYR A 40 -5.85 -11.79 -11.58
CA TYR A 40 -6.02 -11.14 -10.29
C TYR A 40 -5.77 -12.15 -9.16
N VAL A 41 -5.27 -11.64 -8.04
CA VAL A 41 -5.00 -12.43 -6.82
C VAL A 41 -6.00 -11.99 -5.77
N VAL A 42 -6.75 -12.94 -5.21
CA VAL A 42 -7.74 -12.68 -4.17
C VAL A 42 -7.10 -12.64 -2.79
N LEU A 43 -7.76 -12.01 -1.82
CA LEU A 43 -7.26 -11.87 -0.45
C LEU A 43 -6.94 -13.24 0.18
N GLU A 44 -7.73 -14.27 -0.12
CA GLU A 44 -7.59 -15.63 0.41
C GLU A 44 -6.30 -16.31 -0.04
N ASP A 45 -5.75 -15.90 -1.19
CA ASP A 45 -4.50 -16.45 -1.74
C ASP A 45 -3.26 -15.75 -1.16
N LEU A 46 -3.44 -14.71 -0.33
CA LEU A 46 -2.33 -13.97 0.28
C LEU A 46 -1.87 -14.64 1.59
N THR A 47 -0.59 -14.99 1.63
CA THR A 47 0.01 -15.67 2.78
C THR A 47 0.35 -14.69 3.90
N ASP A 48 -0.14 -14.96 5.12
CA ASP A 48 0.23 -14.20 6.31
C ASP A 48 1.69 -14.45 6.74
N TRP A 49 2.27 -13.55 7.54
CA TRP A 49 3.68 -13.59 7.92
C TRP A 49 4.08 -14.93 8.59
N PRO A 50 3.35 -15.46 9.59
CA PRO A 50 3.66 -16.77 10.17
C PRO A 50 3.70 -17.90 9.14
N SER A 51 2.72 -17.94 8.23
CA SER A 51 2.65 -18.97 7.18
C SER A 51 3.77 -18.81 6.17
N TYR A 52 4.07 -17.57 5.77
CA TYR A 52 5.12 -17.24 4.83
C TYR A 52 6.50 -17.61 5.39
N ALA A 53 6.76 -17.29 6.66
CA ALA A 53 8.00 -17.62 7.34
C ALA A 53 8.23 -19.14 7.40
N ARG A 54 7.17 -19.90 7.69
CA ARG A 54 7.21 -21.37 7.69
C ARG A 54 7.51 -21.95 6.31
N GLN A 55 6.83 -21.46 5.26
CA GLN A 55 7.03 -21.90 3.88
C GLN A 55 8.46 -21.63 3.38
N HIS A 56 9.00 -20.47 3.72
CA HIS A 56 10.31 -20.01 3.24
C HIS A 56 11.46 -20.28 4.21
N ARG A 57 11.19 -20.89 5.37
CA ARG A 57 12.16 -21.17 6.44
C ARG A 57 12.95 -19.91 6.86
N CYS A 58 12.25 -18.78 6.98
CA CYS A 58 12.79 -17.53 7.51
C CYS A 58 12.17 -17.21 8.88
N GLY A 59 12.45 -16.02 9.44
CA GLY A 59 11.98 -15.68 10.79
C GLY A 59 12.87 -16.19 11.92
N LYS A 60 14.20 -16.18 11.72
CA LYS A 60 15.15 -16.55 12.78
C LYS A 60 14.97 -15.63 13.98
N LYS A 61 15.14 -16.16 15.19
CA LYS A 61 15.10 -15.36 16.42
C LYS A 61 16.15 -14.24 16.34
N VAL A 62 15.70 -13.00 16.56
CA VAL A 62 16.52 -11.79 16.55
C VAL A 62 16.21 -11.00 17.82
N GLU A 63 17.21 -10.33 18.37
CA GLU A 63 17.00 -9.40 19.48
C GLU A 63 16.18 -8.19 19.01
N THR A 64 15.10 -7.90 19.72
CA THR A 64 14.21 -6.80 19.35
C THR A 64 13.53 -6.21 20.58
N LYS A 65 13.19 -4.92 20.50
CA LYS A 65 12.36 -4.23 21.50
C LYS A 65 10.89 -4.62 21.43
N TRP A 66 10.45 -5.25 20.35
CA TRP A 66 9.04 -5.58 20.11
C TRP A 66 8.67 -6.91 20.74
N SER A 67 7.51 -6.97 21.40
CA SER A 67 6.96 -8.23 21.89
C SER A 67 6.32 -9.02 20.75
N ALA A 68 6.36 -10.35 20.83
CA ALA A 68 5.62 -11.23 19.93
C ALA A 68 4.12 -11.04 20.13
N ASP A 69 3.39 -10.91 19.03
CA ASP A 69 1.94 -10.78 19.03
C ASP A 69 1.38 -11.55 17.83
N SER A 70 0.80 -12.72 18.11
CA SER A 70 0.25 -13.59 17.07
C SER A 70 -0.91 -12.97 16.29
N LEU A 71 -1.68 -12.04 16.89
CA LEU A 71 -2.76 -11.34 16.20
C LEU A 71 -2.22 -10.30 15.23
N LEU A 72 -1.20 -9.52 15.61
CA LEU A 72 -0.55 -8.58 14.71
C LEU A 72 0.20 -9.30 13.59
N ASN A 73 0.89 -10.39 13.91
CA ASN A 73 1.63 -11.18 12.92
C ASN A 73 0.71 -11.69 11.80
N ARG A 74 -0.52 -12.12 12.11
CA ARG A 74 -1.49 -12.58 11.11
C ARG A 74 -2.09 -11.46 10.25
N LYS A 75 -1.89 -10.19 10.62
CA LYS A 75 -2.28 -9.04 9.80
C LYS A 75 -1.24 -8.70 8.74
N ILE A 76 0.00 -9.14 8.89
CA ILE A 76 1.06 -8.84 7.91
C ILE A 76 1.07 -9.92 6.82
N CYS A 77 1.13 -9.50 5.56
CA CYS A 77 1.35 -10.39 4.42
C CYS A 77 2.58 -9.97 3.63
N ILE A 78 3.24 -10.96 3.02
CA ILE A 78 4.23 -10.74 1.98
C ILE A 78 3.66 -11.25 0.68
N PHE A 79 3.68 -10.39 -0.33
CA PHE A 79 3.32 -10.75 -1.70
C PHE A 79 4.47 -10.39 -2.62
N GLU A 80 4.97 -11.38 -3.37
CA GLU A 80 6.03 -11.17 -4.36
C GLU A 80 5.39 -11.11 -5.76
N GLY A 81 5.24 -9.91 -6.33
CA GLY A 81 4.56 -9.77 -7.61
C GLY A 81 4.12 -8.36 -8.01
N ASP A 82 3.22 -8.32 -8.99
CA ASP A 82 2.65 -7.09 -9.54
C ASP A 82 1.47 -6.60 -8.68
N ILE A 83 1.66 -5.47 -8.00
CA ILE A 83 0.66 -4.86 -7.11
C ILE A 83 -0.67 -4.57 -7.83
N THR A 84 -0.64 -4.36 -9.15
CA THR A 84 -1.83 -4.04 -9.95
C THR A 84 -2.80 -5.22 -10.11
N THR A 85 -2.43 -6.41 -9.61
CA THR A 85 -3.23 -7.63 -9.69
C THR A 85 -4.03 -7.94 -8.42
N LEU A 86 -3.77 -7.23 -7.32
CA LEU A 86 -4.37 -7.53 -6.01
C LEU A 86 -5.83 -7.09 -5.92
N GLU A 87 -6.75 -8.05 -5.77
CA GLU A 87 -8.18 -7.81 -5.54
C GLU A 87 -8.43 -7.52 -4.05
N ILE A 88 -8.11 -6.29 -3.65
CA ILE A 88 -8.22 -5.79 -2.28
C ILE A 88 -8.94 -4.41 -2.25
N ASP A 89 -8.88 -3.70 -1.13
CA ASP A 89 -9.60 -2.45 -0.91
C ASP A 89 -8.74 -1.31 -1.45
N GLY A 90 -7.45 -1.28 -1.07
CA GLY A 90 -6.53 -0.25 -1.52
C GLY A 90 -5.15 -0.79 -1.87
N ILE A 91 -4.55 -0.21 -2.90
CA ILE A 91 -3.10 -0.31 -3.14
C ILE A 91 -2.48 1.07 -2.99
N VAL A 92 -1.21 1.12 -2.61
CA VAL A 92 -0.45 2.37 -2.54
C VAL A 92 0.32 2.57 -3.84
N ASN A 93 0.29 3.79 -4.35
CA ASN A 93 1.12 4.22 -5.47
C ASN A 93 2.28 5.07 -4.95
N ALA A 94 3.52 4.66 -5.28
CA ALA A 94 4.70 5.49 -5.10
C ALA A 94 4.78 6.51 -6.25
N ALA A 95 4.06 7.61 -6.09
CA ALA A 95 3.86 8.65 -7.10
C ALA A 95 4.91 9.76 -7.02
N ASN A 96 4.89 10.64 -8.02
CA ASN A 96 5.62 11.92 -7.98
C ASN A 96 4.68 13.07 -7.60
N ASN A 97 5.26 14.24 -7.26
CA ASN A 97 4.52 15.40 -6.75
C ASN A 97 3.36 15.88 -7.64
N ARG A 98 3.42 15.60 -8.95
CA ARG A 98 2.36 16.01 -9.90
C ARG A 98 1.14 15.07 -9.86
N LEU A 99 1.31 13.82 -9.42
CA LEU A 99 0.31 12.74 -9.48
C LEU A 99 -0.15 12.38 -10.91
N LEU A 100 0.59 12.77 -11.96
CA LEU A 100 0.18 12.57 -13.35
C LEU A 100 0.83 11.34 -14.00
N GLY A 101 1.13 10.31 -13.20
CA GLY A 101 1.85 9.12 -13.61
C GLY A 101 3.36 9.33 -13.84
N GLY A 102 4.02 8.26 -14.26
CA GLY A 102 5.47 8.20 -14.43
C GLY A 102 5.95 6.83 -14.91
N GLY A 103 7.18 6.46 -14.56
CA GLY A 103 7.72 5.11 -14.76
C GLY A 103 7.47 4.18 -13.56
N GLY A 104 8.07 2.99 -13.58
CA GLY A 104 8.01 2.05 -12.46
C GLY A 104 6.58 1.64 -12.06
N VAL A 105 6.35 1.51 -10.76
CA VAL A 105 5.03 1.11 -10.22
C VAL A 105 3.93 2.14 -10.52
N ASP A 106 4.26 3.43 -10.56
CA ASP A 106 3.31 4.51 -10.89
C ASP A 106 2.78 4.36 -12.32
N GLY A 107 3.69 4.17 -13.29
CA GLY A 107 3.32 3.89 -14.67
C GLY A 107 2.51 2.61 -14.85
N ALA A 108 2.85 1.55 -14.09
CA ALA A 108 2.10 0.29 -14.11
C ALA A 108 0.66 0.49 -13.60
N ILE A 109 0.49 1.21 -12.48
CA ILE A 109 -0.80 1.53 -11.88
C ILE A 109 -1.66 2.37 -12.85
N HIS A 110 -1.11 3.45 -13.43
CA HIS A 110 -1.86 4.27 -14.40
C HIS A 110 -2.27 3.49 -15.65
N LYS A 111 -1.37 2.65 -16.19
CA LYS A 111 -1.69 1.79 -17.33
C LYS A 111 -2.79 0.77 -17.01
N ALA A 112 -2.79 0.24 -15.79
CA ALA A 112 -3.75 -0.76 -15.35
C ALA A 112 -5.12 -0.16 -15.00
N ALA A 113 -5.16 0.96 -14.28
CA ALA A 113 -6.39 1.65 -13.90
C ALA A 113 -7.12 2.27 -15.10
N GLY A 114 -6.36 2.76 -16.10
CA GLY A 114 -6.88 3.40 -17.30
C GLY A 114 -6.93 4.94 -17.20
N PRO A 115 -7.36 5.61 -18.30
CA PRO A 115 -7.24 7.07 -18.42
C PRO A 115 -8.07 7.85 -17.38
N GLN A 116 -9.15 7.27 -16.87
CA GLN A 116 -9.97 7.93 -15.84
C GLN A 116 -9.21 8.20 -14.55
N LEU A 117 -8.18 7.41 -14.24
CA LEU A 117 -7.31 7.69 -13.08
C LEU A 117 -6.57 9.01 -13.27
N LEU A 118 -6.06 9.28 -14.47
CA LEU A 118 -5.33 10.51 -14.75
C LEU A 118 -6.23 11.75 -14.61
N GLU A 119 -7.49 11.65 -15.04
CA GLU A 119 -8.50 12.70 -14.88
C GLU A 119 -8.75 13.02 -13.40
N GLU A 120 -8.94 12.00 -12.56
CA GLU A 120 -9.11 12.19 -11.12
C GLU A 120 -7.86 12.74 -10.45
N CYS A 121 -6.67 12.22 -10.79
CA CYS A 121 -5.42 12.74 -10.24
C CYS A 121 -5.15 14.20 -10.61
N ALA A 122 -5.54 14.64 -11.82
CA ALA A 122 -5.41 16.03 -12.23
C ALA A 122 -6.24 16.98 -11.35
N ALA A 123 -7.41 16.53 -10.87
CA ALA A 123 -8.25 17.29 -9.96
C ALA A 123 -7.71 17.38 -8.52
N LEU A 124 -6.71 16.56 -8.15
CA LEU A 124 -6.12 16.55 -6.81
C LEU A 124 -5.08 17.67 -6.58
N ASN A 125 -4.65 18.39 -7.62
CA ASN A 125 -3.64 19.46 -7.53
C ASN A 125 -2.30 19.01 -6.90
N GLY A 126 -1.83 17.81 -7.27
CA GLY A 126 -0.55 17.27 -6.80
C GLY A 126 -0.56 16.76 -5.35
N CYS A 127 0.59 16.37 -4.82
CA CYS A 127 0.76 15.90 -3.45
C CYS A 127 2.16 16.26 -2.92
N ALA A 128 2.24 16.60 -1.63
CA ALA A 128 3.50 16.96 -0.99
C ALA A 128 4.30 15.71 -0.60
N THR A 129 5.63 15.83 -0.55
CA THR A 129 6.49 14.75 -0.08
C THR A 129 6.19 14.39 1.38
N GLY A 130 5.95 13.11 1.64
CA GLY A 130 5.54 12.58 2.95
C GLY A 130 4.02 12.60 3.20
N ASP A 131 3.22 12.98 2.21
CA ASP A 131 1.76 13.07 2.29
C ASP A 131 1.11 12.07 1.33
N ALA A 132 -0.22 11.89 1.42
CA ALA A 132 -0.95 11.01 0.53
C ALA A 132 -2.36 11.52 0.16
N LYS A 133 -2.85 11.12 -1.02
CA LYS A 133 -4.22 11.40 -1.50
C LYS A 133 -4.81 10.16 -2.14
N ALA A 134 -6.13 9.99 -2.06
CA ALA A 134 -6.81 8.81 -2.57
C ALA A 134 -7.64 9.06 -3.83
N THR A 135 -7.75 8.05 -4.67
CA THR A 135 -8.57 8.00 -5.90
C THR A 135 -9.28 6.64 -6.01
N GLY A 136 -10.16 6.47 -7.00
CA GLY A 136 -10.68 5.16 -7.37
C GLY A 136 -9.64 4.28 -8.08
N GLY A 137 -9.79 2.96 -7.96
CA GLY A 137 -8.94 1.98 -8.66
C GLY A 137 -9.35 1.71 -10.11
N TYR A 138 -10.54 2.11 -10.53
CA TYR A 138 -11.05 1.95 -11.90
C TYR A 138 -10.96 0.50 -12.41
N LYS A 139 -10.10 0.24 -13.41
CA LYS A 139 -9.90 -1.09 -14.00
C LYS A 139 -8.90 -1.95 -13.23
N LEU A 140 -8.42 -1.49 -12.08
CA LEU A 140 -7.69 -2.34 -11.15
C LEU A 140 -8.64 -3.28 -10.40
N PRO A 141 -8.15 -4.43 -9.94
CA PRO A 141 -8.85 -5.25 -8.96
C PRO A 141 -9.07 -4.55 -7.62
N ALA A 142 -8.11 -3.72 -7.20
CA ALA A 142 -8.21 -2.89 -6.00
C ALA A 142 -9.28 -1.79 -6.16
N LYS A 143 -10.08 -1.54 -5.12
CA LYS A 143 -11.15 -0.53 -5.17
C LYS A 143 -10.62 0.90 -5.20
N TYR A 144 -9.54 1.16 -4.49
CA TYR A 144 -8.94 2.48 -4.32
C TYR A 144 -7.43 2.44 -4.59
N ILE A 145 -6.88 3.61 -4.90
CA ILE A 145 -5.43 3.85 -4.91
C ILE A 145 -5.14 4.97 -3.93
N ILE A 146 -4.16 4.77 -3.05
CA ILE A 146 -3.61 5.85 -2.21
C ILE A 146 -2.27 6.27 -2.81
N HIS A 147 -2.22 7.47 -3.37
CA HIS A 147 -1.02 8.04 -3.97
C HIS A 147 -0.22 8.76 -2.90
N THR A 148 1.03 8.37 -2.71
CA THR A 148 1.95 9.03 -1.79
C THR A 148 3.24 9.39 -2.49
N VAL A 149 3.87 10.46 -2.02
CA VAL A 149 5.09 11.01 -2.62
C VAL A 149 6.25 10.76 -1.68
N GLY A 150 7.06 9.77 -2.01
CA GLY A 150 8.27 9.45 -1.28
C GLY A 150 9.37 10.51 -1.43
N PRO A 151 10.34 10.58 -0.49
CA PRO A 151 11.50 11.45 -0.63
C PRO A 151 12.44 10.98 -1.75
N ILE A 152 13.18 11.93 -2.33
CA ILE A 152 14.38 11.66 -3.13
C ILE A 152 15.56 11.53 -2.17
N GLY A 153 16.34 10.47 -2.31
CA GLY A 153 17.39 10.09 -1.39
C GLY A 153 16.85 9.59 -0.04
N GLU A 154 17.77 9.44 0.91
CA GLU A 154 17.44 8.96 2.25
C GLU A 154 16.91 10.11 3.12
N ASN A 155 15.61 10.07 3.41
CA ASN A 155 14.96 10.95 4.39
C ASN A 155 13.92 10.16 5.17
N GLU A 156 14.32 9.65 6.32
CA GLU A 156 13.51 8.78 7.17
C GLU A 156 12.19 9.42 7.59
N SER A 157 12.22 10.70 8.03
CA SER A 157 11.01 11.41 8.47
C SER A 157 9.95 11.51 7.36
N LYS A 158 10.38 11.80 6.13
CA LYS A 158 9.48 11.87 4.97
C LYS A 158 8.96 10.51 4.54
N LEU A 159 9.81 9.48 4.55
CA LEU A 159 9.37 8.13 4.23
C LEU A 159 8.39 7.59 5.28
N HIS A 160 8.65 7.81 6.57
CA HIS A 160 7.73 7.53 7.67
C HIS A 160 6.37 8.23 7.43
N GLY A 161 6.40 9.52 7.07
CA GLY A 161 5.19 10.27 6.74
C GLY A 161 4.36 9.61 5.63
N CYS A 162 5.00 9.07 4.60
CA CYS A 162 4.30 8.36 3.51
C CYS A 162 3.49 7.17 4.04
N TYR A 163 4.13 6.28 4.81
CA TYR A 163 3.47 5.09 5.36
C TYR A 163 2.36 5.48 6.35
N LEU A 164 2.64 6.40 7.28
CA LEU A 164 1.68 6.84 8.28
C LEU A 164 0.43 7.46 7.62
N THR A 165 0.61 8.40 6.70
CA THR A 165 -0.50 9.08 6.04
C THR A 165 -1.30 8.11 5.17
N CYS A 166 -0.66 7.12 4.54
CA CYS A 166 -1.38 6.07 3.81
C CYS A 166 -2.25 5.22 4.74
N LEU A 167 -1.72 4.79 5.90
CA LEU A 167 -2.46 3.99 6.88
C LEU A 167 -3.65 4.77 7.46
N GLU A 168 -3.45 6.05 7.80
CA GLU A 168 -4.54 6.92 8.27
C GLU A 168 -5.59 7.17 7.18
N THR A 169 -5.17 7.35 5.93
CA THR A 169 -6.09 7.47 4.78
C THR A 169 -6.89 6.19 4.57
N ALA A 170 -6.26 5.03 4.67
CA ALA A 170 -6.92 3.73 4.57
C ALA A 170 -7.97 3.55 5.67
N LYS A 171 -7.63 3.91 6.91
CA LYS A 171 -8.55 3.92 8.05
C LYS A 171 -9.73 4.86 7.82
N ALA A 172 -9.48 6.08 7.34
CA ALA A 172 -10.54 7.05 7.04
C ALA A 172 -11.51 6.55 5.96
N LEU A 173 -11.00 5.84 4.95
CA LEU A 173 -11.78 5.19 3.89
C LEU A 173 -12.33 3.82 4.29
N ARG A 174 -12.15 3.39 5.54
CA ARG A 174 -12.59 2.10 6.09
C ARG A 174 -12.09 0.89 5.28
N MET A 175 -10.90 1.00 4.71
CA MET A 175 -10.24 -0.12 4.04
C MET A 175 -9.78 -1.12 5.08
N ARG A 176 -10.15 -2.39 4.90
CA ARG A 176 -9.70 -3.48 5.76
C ARG A 176 -8.40 -4.08 5.27
N HIS A 177 -8.02 -3.85 4.02
CA HIS A 177 -6.80 -4.40 3.47
C HIS A 177 -6.10 -3.45 2.48
N ILE A 178 -4.80 -3.24 2.70
CA ILE A 178 -3.97 -2.29 1.97
C ILE A 178 -2.61 -2.89 1.59
N ALA A 179 -2.18 -2.72 0.33
CA ALA A 179 -0.86 -3.15 -0.12
C ALA A 179 0.09 -1.97 -0.39
N PHE A 180 1.32 -2.09 0.08
CA PHE A 180 2.41 -1.13 -0.11
C PHE A 180 3.46 -1.67 -1.07
N PRO A 181 3.88 -0.89 -2.09
CA PRO A 181 5.13 -1.15 -2.80
C PRO A 181 6.33 -0.66 -1.97
N CYS A 182 7.54 -0.93 -2.43
CA CYS A 182 8.77 -0.40 -1.81
C CYS A 182 8.99 1.10 -2.16
N ILE A 183 8.28 1.99 -1.46
CA ILE A 183 8.30 3.45 -1.71
C ILE A 183 9.73 4.00 -1.67
N SER A 184 10.06 4.88 -2.62
CA SER A 184 11.38 5.54 -2.80
C SER A 184 12.60 4.67 -3.13
N THR A 185 12.47 3.34 -3.18
CA THR A 185 13.63 2.43 -3.41
C THR A 185 14.05 2.26 -4.87
N GLY A 186 13.26 2.80 -5.81
CA GLY A 186 13.56 2.82 -7.24
C GLY A 186 14.37 4.05 -7.65
N VAL A 187 13.84 4.80 -8.63
CA VAL A 187 14.49 6.02 -9.18
C VAL A 187 14.78 7.08 -8.10
N TYR A 188 14.04 7.08 -6.99
CA TYR A 188 14.25 8.02 -5.89
C TYR A 188 15.43 7.64 -4.97
N GLY A 189 16.01 6.44 -5.11
CA GLY A 189 17.33 6.12 -4.57
C GLY A 189 17.43 5.94 -3.05
N TYR A 190 16.32 5.67 -2.34
CA TYR A 190 16.38 5.31 -0.93
C TYR A 190 16.98 3.90 -0.78
N PRO A 191 18.02 3.67 0.05
CA PRO A 191 18.58 2.34 0.26
C PRO A 191 17.52 1.31 0.70
N ASN A 192 17.38 0.21 -0.04
CA ASN A 192 16.28 -0.76 0.14
C ASN A 192 16.13 -1.27 1.58
N LYS A 193 17.25 -1.63 2.23
CA LYS A 193 17.25 -2.13 3.61
C LYS A 193 16.78 -1.06 4.61
N ASN A 194 17.27 0.17 4.47
CA ASN A 194 16.90 1.27 5.36
C ASN A 194 15.43 1.65 5.15
N ALA A 195 14.95 1.65 3.90
CA ALA A 195 13.54 1.87 3.60
C ALA A 195 12.64 0.79 4.21
N ALA A 196 13.06 -0.48 4.19
CA ALA A 196 12.33 -1.58 4.82
C ALA A 196 12.25 -1.42 6.34
N HIS A 197 13.30 -0.94 7.01
CA HIS A 197 13.23 -0.60 8.43
C HIS A 197 12.14 0.43 8.72
N VAL A 198 12.06 1.52 7.94
CA VAL A 198 11.03 2.56 8.10
C VAL A 198 9.63 2.01 7.85
N ALA A 199 9.44 1.22 6.79
CA ALA A 199 8.16 0.63 6.45
C ALA A 199 7.63 -0.27 7.58
N LEU A 200 8.50 -1.15 8.09
CA LEU A 200 8.16 -2.12 9.13
C LEU A 200 7.96 -1.46 10.50
N SER A 201 8.83 -0.52 10.89
CA SER A 201 8.70 0.22 12.15
C SER A 201 7.41 1.03 12.19
N THR A 202 7.15 1.83 11.14
CA THR A 202 5.95 2.67 11.04
C THR A 202 4.68 1.82 11.10
N THR A 203 4.65 0.70 10.37
CA THR A 203 3.51 -0.22 10.37
C THR A 203 3.29 -0.86 11.74
N ARG A 204 4.37 -1.32 12.39
CA ARG A 204 4.29 -1.89 13.74
C ARG A 204 3.77 -0.88 14.75
N GLU A 205 4.36 0.32 14.79
CA GLU A 205 3.95 1.40 15.69
C GLU A 205 2.49 1.83 15.48
N TRP A 206 2.03 1.82 14.23
CA TRP A 206 0.63 2.12 13.92
C TRP A 206 -0.32 1.02 14.42
N LEU A 207 0.08 -0.25 14.32
CA LEU A 207 -0.69 -1.41 14.76
C LEU A 207 -0.68 -1.65 16.27
N GLU A 208 0.31 -1.14 17.01
CA GLU A 208 0.34 -1.19 18.49
C GLU A 208 -0.87 -0.46 19.11
N LYS A 209 -1.48 0.45 18.36
CA LYS A 209 -2.72 1.12 18.75
C LYS A 209 -3.91 0.19 18.46
N GLU A 210 -4.58 -0.28 19.51
CA GLU A 210 -5.68 -1.24 19.39
C GLU A 210 -6.81 -0.74 18.47
N GLU A 211 -7.11 0.55 18.53
CA GLU A 211 -8.11 1.20 17.67
C GLU A 211 -7.74 1.19 16.18
N ASN A 212 -6.46 1.06 15.85
CA ASN A 212 -5.96 0.91 14.50
C ASN A 212 -5.96 -0.56 14.07
N ALA A 213 -5.45 -1.45 14.93
CA ALA A 213 -5.40 -2.90 14.66
C ALA A 213 -6.79 -3.49 14.36
N LYS A 214 -7.85 -2.97 14.99
CA LYS A 214 -9.24 -3.40 14.75
C LYS A 214 -9.81 -3.00 13.39
N GLN A 215 -9.22 -1.99 12.73
CA GLN A 215 -9.74 -1.45 11.46
C GLN A 215 -9.23 -2.20 10.24
N VAL A 216 -8.09 -2.88 10.37
CA VAL A 216 -7.44 -3.59 9.27
C VAL A 216 -7.38 -5.10 9.53
N ASP A 217 -7.64 -5.88 8.50
CA ASP A 217 -7.42 -7.31 8.45
C ASP A 217 -6.05 -7.64 7.90
N ARG A 218 -5.58 -6.94 6.85
CA ARG A 218 -4.29 -7.21 6.20
C ARG A 218 -3.54 -5.93 5.79
N ILE A 219 -2.26 -5.88 6.12
CA ILE A 219 -1.29 -4.94 5.56
C ILE A 219 -0.29 -5.78 4.77
N ILE A 220 -0.22 -5.52 3.46
CA ILE A 220 0.55 -6.34 2.52
C ILE A 220 1.78 -5.57 2.06
N PHE A 221 2.96 -6.14 2.26
CA PHE A 221 4.17 -5.65 1.61
C PHE A 221 4.32 -6.35 0.27
N CYS A 222 4.05 -5.61 -0.81
CA CYS A 222 4.12 -6.07 -2.19
C CYS A 222 5.53 -5.82 -2.74
N LEU A 223 6.34 -6.87 -2.77
CA LEU A 223 7.75 -6.83 -3.11
C LEU A 223 7.94 -7.23 -4.58
N PHE A 224 8.73 -6.45 -5.33
CA PHE A 224 8.96 -6.72 -6.75
C PHE A 224 10.37 -7.22 -7.04
N LEU A 225 11.40 -6.63 -6.41
CA LEU A 225 12.78 -7.01 -6.66
C LEU A 225 13.27 -8.06 -5.64
N PRO A 226 14.12 -9.02 -6.05
CA PRO A 226 14.70 -10.00 -5.13
C PRO A 226 15.46 -9.39 -3.95
N VAL A 227 16.05 -8.21 -4.14
CA VAL A 227 16.76 -7.48 -3.07
C VAL A 227 15.81 -7.05 -1.94
N ASP A 228 14.61 -6.59 -2.28
CA ASP A 228 13.60 -6.22 -1.28
C ASP A 228 13.08 -7.46 -0.57
N VAL A 229 12.78 -8.53 -1.31
CA VAL A 229 12.38 -9.83 -0.74
C VAL A 229 13.39 -10.32 0.29
N LYS A 230 14.68 -10.24 -0.03
CA LYS A 230 15.75 -10.58 0.91
C LYS A 230 15.70 -9.72 2.17
N HIS A 231 15.63 -8.39 2.03
CA HIS A 231 15.63 -7.49 3.19
C HIS A 231 14.39 -7.65 4.07
N TYR A 232 13.20 -7.79 3.49
CA TYR A 232 11.98 -8.02 4.26
C TYR A 232 12.01 -9.38 4.98
N LYS A 233 12.53 -10.46 4.35
CA LYS A 233 12.75 -11.77 5.00
C LYS A 233 13.69 -11.69 6.20
N GLU A 234 14.73 -10.85 6.11
CA GLU A 234 15.70 -10.63 7.20
C GLU A 234 15.09 -9.80 8.34
N LEU A 235 14.26 -8.81 8.03
CA LEU A 235 13.84 -7.78 8.99
C LEU A 235 12.47 -8.01 9.63
N LEU A 236 11.56 -8.75 8.99
CA LEU A 236 10.19 -8.90 9.51
C LEU A 236 10.16 -9.44 10.94
N ASN A 237 10.98 -10.43 11.27
CA ASN A 237 11.00 -10.99 12.63
C ASN A 237 11.57 -10.03 13.68
N THR A 238 12.29 -8.98 13.26
CA THR A 238 12.70 -7.91 14.17
C THR A 238 11.49 -7.07 14.58
N TYR A 239 10.54 -6.80 13.69
CA TYR A 239 9.39 -5.91 13.98
C TYR A 239 8.10 -6.65 14.35
N PHE A 240 7.95 -7.85 13.84
CA PHE A 240 6.83 -8.76 14.02
C PHE A 240 7.40 -10.13 14.43
N PRO A 241 7.99 -10.22 15.64
CA PRO A 241 8.60 -11.46 16.11
C PRO A 241 7.54 -12.56 16.21
N LEU A 242 7.88 -13.71 15.63
CA LEU A 242 7.12 -14.95 15.77
C LEU A 242 7.40 -15.57 17.14
N GLU A 243 6.40 -16.26 17.69
CA GLU A 243 6.50 -17.07 18.90
C GLU A 243 7.38 -18.32 18.70
#